data_AF-A0A2R6HEE2-F1
#
_entry.id   AF-A0A2R6HEE2-F1
#
_cell.length_a   1.000
_cell.length_b   1.000
_cell.length_c   1.000
_cell.angle_alpha   90.00
_cell.angle_beta   90.00
_cell.angle_gamma   90.00
#
_symmetry.space_group_name_H-M   'P 1'
#
loop_
_entity.id
_entity.type
_entity.pdbx_description
1 polymer ?
#
loop_
_entity_poly.entity_id
_entity_poly.type
_entity_poly.pdbx_seq_one_letter_code
_entity_poly.pdbx_strand_id
1 'polypeptide(L)'
;MRREYFELAVSNTDRAETDGQAQTPTLGVVFEGPRDVLDERLDGTDDSAATPETDVAYRFHTDADEPEATGVLGVTDRITGDFLLECDADAATIFDFLRAAREHSERSEGEGHYRVEVRADDEALLAAEKSTFLVYDHEGSLLRGRSLIPGGVEL
;
A
#
# COMPACT_ATOMS: atom_id res chain seq x y z
N MET A 1 -10.47 13.67 -3.84
CA MET A 1 -10.73 12.84 -5.04
C MET A 1 -11.90 11.90 -4.78
N ARG A 2 -12.47 11.32 -5.84
CA ARG A 2 -13.45 10.23 -5.69
C ARG A 2 -12.68 8.92 -5.63
N ARG A 3 -12.96 8.10 -4.60
CA ARG A 3 -12.32 6.80 -4.36
C ARG A 3 -12.50 5.83 -5.53
N GLU A 4 -13.59 6.00 -6.29
CA GLU A 4 -13.93 5.20 -7.47
C GLU A 4 -12.99 5.38 -8.67
N TYR A 5 -12.02 6.30 -8.60
CA TYR A 5 -10.99 6.45 -9.64
C TYR A 5 -9.77 5.57 -9.42
N PHE A 6 -9.70 4.85 -8.31
CA PHE A 6 -8.55 4.02 -7.97
C PHE A 6 -8.94 2.55 -7.91
N GLU A 7 -8.23 1.73 -8.67
CA GLU A 7 -8.36 0.27 -8.64
C GLU A 7 -7.10 -0.36 -8.05
N LEU A 8 -7.29 -1.36 -7.18
CA LEU A 8 -6.20 -2.10 -6.56
C LEU A 8 -5.83 -3.33 -7.36
N ALA A 9 -4.54 -3.49 -7.63
CA ALA A 9 -3.95 -4.70 -8.21
C ALA A 9 -2.77 -5.16 -7.36
N VAL A 10 -2.83 -6.37 -6.82
CA VAL A 10 -1.69 -7.00 -6.14
C VAL A 10 -0.95 -7.90 -7.11
N SER A 11 0.37 -7.97 -6.98
CA SER A 11 1.23 -8.81 -7.82
C SER A 11 2.38 -9.38 -7.01
N ASN A 12 2.97 -10.47 -7.51
CA ASN A 12 4.06 -11.20 -6.85
C ASN A 12 3.68 -11.68 -5.44
N THR A 13 2.41 -12.05 -5.24
CA THR A 13 1.91 -12.62 -3.99
C THR A 13 2.10 -14.14 -3.94
N ASP A 14 2.21 -14.79 -5.10
CA ASP A 14 2.53 -16.20 -5.21
C ASP A 14 4.01 -16.49 -4.87
N ARG A 15 4.25 -17.65 -4.27
CA ARG A 15 5.60 -18.16 -3.97
C ARG A 15 6.43 -18.53 -5.21
N ALA A 16 5.94 -18.26 -6.41
CA ALA A 16 6.63 -18.63 -7.63
C ALA A 16 7.96 -17.85 -7.74
N GLU A 17 9.07 -18.57 -7.60
CA GLU A 17 10.40 -18.03 -7.86
C GLU A 17 10.58 -17.93 -9.36
N THR A 18 10.84 -16.72 -9.87
CA THR A 18 11.26 -16.51 -11.26
C THR A 18 12.78 -16.46 -11.26
N ASP A 19 13.43 -17.31 -12.06
CA ASP A 19 14.89 -17.40 -12.13
C ASP A 19 15.58 -17.64 -10.76
N GLY A 20 14.89 -18.32 -9.83
CA GLY A 20 15.41 -18.60 -8.49
C GLY A 20 15.46 -17.40 -7.56
N GLN A 21 14.80 -16.29 -7.91
CA GLN A 21 14.67 -15.10 -7.09
C GLN A 21 13.20 -14.88 -6.72
N ALA A 22 12.93 -14.74 -5.42
CA ALA A 22 11.61 -14.34 -4.95
C ALA A 22 11.33 -12.89 -5.40
N GLN A 23 10.26 -12.71 -6.18
CA GLN A 23 9.83 -11.39 -6.63
C GLN A 23 9.31 -10.58 -5.44
N THR A 24 9.55 -9.26 -5.43
CA THR A 24 9.04 -8.38 -4.37
C THR A 24 7.52 -8.22 -4.52
N PRO A 25 6.73 -8.53 -3.46
CA PRO A 25 5.29 -8.29 -3.45
C PRO A 25 5.00 -6.83 -3.76
N THR A 26 4.11 -6.59 -4.74
CA THR A 26 3.79 -5.24 -5.22
C THR A 26 2.31 -4.95 -5.02
N LEU A 27 2.05 -3.82 -4.36
CA LEU A 27 0.73 -3.19 -4.21
C LEU A 27 0.59 -2.12 -5.29
N GLY A 28 -0.04 -2.47 -6.40
CA GLY A 28 -0.29 -1.57 -7.52
C GLY A 28 -1.65 -0.87 -7.36
N VAL A 29 -1.68 0.44 -7.54
CA VAL A 29 -2.91 1.22 -7.62
C VAL A 29 -2.98 1.87 -9.00
N VAL A 30 -4.04 1.59 -9.75
CA VAL A 30 -4.29 2.19 -11.05
C VAL A 30 -5.26 3.34 -10.87
N PHE A 31 -4.90 4.53 -11.37
CA PHE A 31 -5.76 5.70 -11.39
C PHE A 31 -6.35 5.90 -12.78
N GLU A 32 -7.67 5.91 -12.85
CA GLU A 32 -8.45 6.11 -14.08
C GLU A 32 -9.18 7.46 -14.11
N GLY A 33 -8.86 8.36 -13.17
CA GLY A 33 -9.45 9.69 -13.08
C GLY A 33 -8.72 10.76 -13.90
N PRO A 34 -9.15 12.03 -13.82
CA PRO A 34 -8.47 13.14 -14.48
C PRO A 34 -7.07 13.36 -13.92
N ARG A 35 -6.05 13.25 -14.78
CA ARG A 35 -4.62 13.25 -14.41
C ARG A 35 -4.18 14.50 -13.64
N ASP A 36 -4.65 15.68 -14.03
CA ASP A 36 -4.32 16.95 -13.34
C ASP A 36 -4.64 16.93 -11.84
N VAL A 37 -5.64 16.16 -11.41
CA VAL A 37 -6.03 16.06 -9.99
C VAL A 37 -5.00 15.25 -9.20
N LEU A 38 -4.39 14.24 -9.83
CA LEU A 38 -3.38 13.37 -9.20
C LEU A 38 -2.02 14.05 -9.16
N ASP A 39 -1.62 14.68 -10.27
CA ASP A 39 -0.37 15.46 -10.34
C ASP A 39 -0.35 16.55 -9.26
N GLU A 40 -1.42 17.33 -9.07
CA GLU A 40 -1.46 18.39 -8.04
C GLU A 40 -1.26 17.86 -6.60
N ARG A 41 -1.53 16.58 -6.35
CA ARG A 41 -1.32 15.94 -5.03
C ARG A 41 0.04 15.28 -4.90
N LEU A 42 0.58 14.74 -5.98
CA LEU A 42 1.91 14.12 -5.97
C LEU A 42 3.03 15.18 -6.02
N ASP A 43 2.82 16.31 -6.70
CA ASP A 43 3.71 17.48 -6.71
C ASP A 43 3.55 18.37 -5.46
N GLY A 44 2.60 18.05 -4.58
CA GLY A 44 2.19 18.87 -3.46
C GLY A 44 3.11 18.80 -2.24
N THR A 45 4.36 19.28 -2.33
CA THR A 45 5.10 20.09 -1.32
C THR A 45 6.60 20.03 -1.59
N ASP A 46 7.16 21.16 -2.01
CA ASP A 46 8.58 21.47 -2.23
C ASP A 46 9.16 21.06 -3.61
N ASP A 47 9.92 21.99 -4.19
CA ASP A 47 10.54 22.01 -5.53
C ASP A 47 11.61 20.92 -5.75
N SER A 48 11.48 19.78 -5.06
CA SER A 48 12.43 18.68 -5.07
C SER A 48 11.84 17.52 -5.85
N ALA A 49 12.58 17.05 -6.86
CA ALA A 49 12.29 15.85 -7.66
C ALA A 49 12.36 14.54 -6.84
N ALA A 50 12.14 14.60 -5.53
CA ALA A 50 12.13 13.47 -4.62
C ALA A 50 10.70 12.92 -4.50
N THR A 51 10.54 11.62 -4.74
CA THR A 51 9.30 10.89 -4.48
C THR A 51 8.85 11.14 -3.04
N PRO A 52 7.58 11.51 -2.77
CA PRO A 52 7.12 11.79 -1.41
C PRO A 52 7.33 10.58 -0.50
N GLU A 53 7.74 10.83 0.75
CA GLU A 53 7.74 9.78 1.77
C GLU A 53 6.29 9.46 2.10
N THR A 54 5.85 8.23 1.81
CA THR A 54 4.46 7.83 2.02
C THR A 54 4.28 6.73 3.07
N ASP A 55 3.15 6.79 3.79
CA ASP A 55 2.64 5.72 4.64
C ASP A 55 1.46 5.02 3.97
N VAL A 56 1.33 3.72 4.26
CA VAL A 56 0.29 2.85 3.70
C VAL A 56 -0.49 2.23 4.83
N ALA A 57 -1.81 2.38 4.77
CA ALA A 57 -2.70 1.82 5.76
C ALA A 57 -3.94 1.20 5.12
N TYR A 58 -4.46 0.16 5.75
CA TYR A 58 -5.76 -0.41 5.44
C TYR A 58 -6.68 -0.30 6.65
N ARG A 59 -7.89 0.19 6.45
CA ARG A 59 -8.91 0.29 7.50
C ARG A 59 -10.15 -0.49 7.08
N PHE A 60 -10.60 -1.40 7.93
CA PHE A 60 -11.85 -2.12 7.72
C PHE A 60 -13.07 -1.19 7.77
N HIS A 61 -14.07 -1.46 6.93
CA HIS A 61 -15.41 -0.85 7.04
C HIS A 61 -16.29 -1.59 8.04
N THR A 62 -16.07 -2.90 8.17
CA THR A 62 -16.84 -3.81 9.01
C THR A 62 -15.94 -4.55 10.00
N ASP A 63 -16.48 -5.50 10.75
CA ASP A 63 -15.63 -6.40 11.52
C ASP A 63 -14.67 -7.17 10.59
N ALA A 64 -13.44 -7.36 11.08
CA ALA A 64 -12.34 -7.93 10.32
C ALA A 64 -12.38 -9.48 10.26
N ASP A 65 -13.28 -10.10 11.02
CA ASP A 65 -13.52 -11.54 10.99
C ASP A 65 -14.70 -11.95 10.07
N GLU A 66 -15.38 -10.98 9.46
CA GLU A 66 -16.42 -11.22 8.46
C GLU A 66 -15.81 -11.81 7.16
N PRO A 67 -16.44 -12.83 6.55
CA PRO A 67 -15.88 -13.53 5.38
C PRO A 67 -15.76 -12.66 4.14
N GLU A 68 -16.59 -11.63 4.02
CA GLU A 68 -16.63 -10.66 2.92
C GLU A 68 -16.25 -9.25 3.40
N ALA A 69 -15.40 -9.18 4.42
CA ALA A 69 -14.96 -7.91 4.97
C ALA A 69 -14.24 -7.07 3.89
N THR A 70 -14.61 -5.81 3.80
CA THR A 70 -14.01 -4.82 2.92
C THR A 70 -13.48 -3.65 3.72
N GLY A 71 -12.69 -2.80 3.08
CA GLY A 71 -12.08 -1.66 3.72
C GLY A 71 -11.52 -0.66 2.74
N VAL A 72 -10.83 0.31 3.29
CA VAL A 72 -10.15 1.38 2.56
C VAL A 72 -8.66 1.17 2.66
N LEU A 73 -7.99 1.06 1.52
CA LEU A 73 -6.55 1.27 1.45
C LEU A 73 -6.30 2.76 1.25
N GLY A 74 -5.47 3.36 2.10
CA GLY A 74 -5.03 4.74 2.00
C GLY A 74 -3.50 4.82 1.82
N VAL A 75 -3.08 5.75 0.98
CA VAL A 75 -1.68 6.22 0.95
C VAL A 75 -1.66 7.69 1.35
N THR A 76 -0.85 7.99 2.36
CA THR A 76 -0.71 9.34 2.90
C THR A 76 0.72 9.83 2.75
N ASP A 77 0.89 11.13 2.57
CA ASP A 77 2.19 11.77 2.75
C ASP A 77 2.57 11.66 4.24
N ARG A 78 3.76 11.12 4.53
CA ARG A 78 4.24 10.89 5.89
C ARG A 78 4.65 12.19 6.59
N ILE A 79 5.05 13.20 5.83
CA ILE A 79 5.53 14.48 6.37
C ILE A 79 4.34 15.38 6.71
N THR A 80 3.38 15.52 5.78
CA THR A 80 2.23 16.42 5.97
C THR A 80 1.02 15.71 6.59
N GLY A 81 0.92 14.39 6.43
CA GLY A 81 -0.27 13.61 6.79
C GLY A 81 -1.40 13.70 5.77
N ASP A 82 -1.20 14.35 4.63
CA ASP A 82 -2.22 14.50 3.60
C ASP A 82 -2.51 13.19 2.90
N PHE A 83 -3.79 12.95 2.59
CA PHE A 83 -4.19 11.82 1.76
C PHE A 83 -3.80 12.07 0.30
N LEU A 84 -2.96 11.17 -0.22
CA LEU A 84 -2.56 11.12 -1.62
C LEU A 84 -3.57 10.30 -2.42
N LEU A 85 -3.98 9.13 -1.91
CA LEU A 85 -5.03 8.31 -2.52
C LEU A 85 -5.77 7.46 -1.50
N GLU A 86 -6.98 7.06 -1.87
CA GLU A 86 -7.80 6.08 -1.17
C GLU A 86 -8.54 5.20 -2.18
N CYS A 87 -8.49 3.88 -2.03
CA CYS A 87 -9.26 2.93 -2.82
C CYS A 87 -10.03 1.96 -1.92
N ASP A 88 -11.17 1.46 -2.41
CA ASP A 88 -11.83 0.31 -1.78
C ASP A 88 -11.02 -0.95 -2.08
N ALA A 89 -10.92 -1.86 -1.10
CA ALA A 89 -10.20 -3.12 -1.28
C ALA A 89 -10.84 -4.24 -0.46
N ASP A 90 -10.80 -5.45 -1.01
CA ASP A 90 -11.19 -6.67 -0.32
C ASP A 90 -10.14 -7.07 0.71
N ALA A 91 -10.58 -7.44 1.91
CA ALA A 91 -9.68 -7.82 2.99
C ALA A 91 -8.83 -9.05 2.64
N ALA A 92 -9.42 -10.01 1.91
CA ALA A 92 -8.72 -11.21 1.47
C ALA A 92 -7.50 -10.87 0.60
N THR A 93 -7.69 -10.00 -0.39
CA THR A 93 -6.61 -9.52 -1.27
C THR A 93 -5.48 -8.84 -0.48
N ILE A 94 -5.85 -7.98 0.49
CA ILE A 94 -4.86 -7.32 1.36
C ILE A 94 -4.12 -8.33 2.24
N PHE A 95 -4.80 -9.35 2.77
CA PHE A 95 -4.18 -10.35 3.63
C PHE A 95 -3.25 -11.30 2.87
N ASP A 96 -3.62 -11.70 1.65
CA ASP A 96 -2.74 -12.47 0.79
C ASP A 96 -1.47 -11.68 0.45
N PHE A 97 -1.62 -10.38 0.17
CA PHE A 97 -0.49 -9.48 -0.04
C PHE A 97 0.40 -9.34 1.21
N LEU A 98 -0.17 -9.06 2.38
CA LEU A 98 0.58 -8.88 3.63
C LEU A 98 1.31 -10.17 4.03
N ARG A 99 0.69 -11.32 3.79
CA ARG A 99 1.35 -12.61 3.98
C ARG A 99 2.56 -12.75 3.06
N ALA A 100 2.41 -12.46 1.77
CA ALA A 100 3.52 -12.53 0.82
C ALA A 100 4.67 -11.58 1.20
N ALA A 101 4.35 -10.35 1.63
CA ALA A 101 5.32 -9.37 2.10
C ALA A 101 6.10 -9.83 3.34
N ARG A 102 5.43 -10.45 4.32
CA ARG A 102 6.10 -11.06 5.49
C ARG A 102 7.04 -12.17 5.08
N GLU A 103 6.58 -13.07 4.23
CA GLU A 103 7.42 -14.18 3.79
C GLU A 103 8.61 -13.69 2.96
N HIS A 104 8.45 -12.61 2.17
CA HIS A 104 9.55 -11.98 1.44
C HIS A 104 10.57 -11.36 2.40
N SER A 105 10.12 -10.64 3.43
CA SER A 105 11.01 -10.01 4.41
C SER A 105 11.83 -11.01 5.22
N GLU A 106 11.30 -12.19 5.49
CA GLU A 106 12.03 -13.27 6.18
C GLU A 106 13.18 -13.85 5.35
N ARG A 107 13.12 -13.72 4.02
CA ARG A 107 14.12 -14.28 3.08
C ARG A 107 15.11 -13.24 2.57
N SER A 108 14.73 -11.98 2.56
CA SER A 108 15.56 -10.87 2.10
C SER A 108 16.25 -10.19 3.28
N GLU A 109 17.58 -10.06 3.25
CA GLU A 109 18.35 -9.33 4.28
C GLU A 109 18.21 -7.80 4.18
N GLY A 110 17.21 -7.30 3.43
CA GLY A 110 17.01 -5.88 3.10
C GLY A 110 15.89 -5.20 3.89
N GLU A 111 15.87 -3.86 3.82
CA GLU A 111 14.93 -3.01 4.56
C GLU A 111 13.52 -2.98 3.93
N GLY A 112 13.35 -3.27 2.64
CA GLY A 112 12.06 -3.28 1.94
C GLY A 112 11.36 -4.64 1.98
N HIS A 113 10.10 -4.67 2.41
CA HIS A 113 9.28 -5.89 2.49
C HIS A 113 8.29 -6.00 1.34
N TYR A 114 7.93 -4.86 0.75
CA TYR A 114 7.02 -4.77 -0.38
C TYR A 114 7.26 -3.47 -1.16
N ARG A 115 6.66 -3.36 -2.34
CA ARG A 115 6.65 -2.15 -3.16
C ARG A 115 5.24 -1.62 -3.30
N VAL A 116 5.07 -0.30 -3.21
CA VAL A 116 3.86 0.39 -3.66
C VAL A 116 4.13 1.03 -5.00
N GLU A 117 3.18 0.90 -5.92
CA GLU A 117 3.24 1.58 -7.19
C GLU A 117 1.89 2.22 -7.53
N VAL A 118 1.88 3.49 -7.90
CA VAL A 118 0.69 4.21 -8.39
C VAL A 118 0.93 4.53 -9.86
N ARG A 119 -0.02 4.15 -10.71
CA ARG A 119 0.06 4.36 -12.15
C ARG A 119 -1.16 5.09 -12.70
N ALA A 120 -0.95 5.88 -13.73
CA ALA A 120 -2.01 6.44 -14.59
C ALA A 120 -1.56 6.36 -16.05
N ASP A 121 -2.44 5.94 -16.96
CA ASP A 121 -2.13 5.81 -18.41
C ASP A 121 -0.82 5.03 -18.69
N ASP A 122 -0.64 3.88 -18.01
CA ASP A 122 0.57 3.02 -18.08
C ASP A 122 1.87 3.67 -17.56
N GLU A 123 1.81 4.88 -17.03
CA GLU A 123 2.95 5.59 -16.45
C GLU A 123 2.99 5.44 -14.93
N ALA A 124 4.15 5.09 -14.38
CA ALA A 124 4.38 5.03 -12.94
C ALA A 124 4.61 6.44 -12.38
N LEU A 125 3.68 6.91 -11.57
CA LEU A 125 3.72 8.24 -10.94
C LEU A 125 4.35 8.19 -9.55
N LEU A 126 4.17 7.07 -8.85
CA LEU A 126 4.78 6.79 -7.56
C LEU A 126 5.31 5.36 -7.57
N ALA A 127 6.56 5.15 -7.21
CA ALA A 127 7.10 3.82 -6.94
C ALA A 127 8.03 3.89 -5.74
N ALA A 128 7.73 3.14 -4.68
CA ALA A 128 8.52 3.17 -3.46
C ALA A 128 8.53 1.81 -2.76
N GLU A 129 9.71 1.41 -2.30
CA GLU A 129 9.87 0.26 -1.41
C GLU A 129 9.48 0.64 0.02
N LYS A 130 8.81 -0.27 0.72
CA LYS A 130 8.20 -0.03 2.02
C LYS A 130 8.36 -1.23 2.94
N SER A 131 8.36 -0.95 4.23
CA SER A 131 8.54 -1.93 5.30
C SER A 131 7.41 -1.90 6.32
N THR A 132 6.76 -0.75 6.49
CA THR A 132 5.59 -0.57 7.35
C THR A 132 4.30 -0.61 6.53
N PHE A 133 3.30 -1.34 7.00
CA PHE A 133 1.93 -1.33 6.50
C PHE A 133 0.99 -1.48 7.70
N LEU A 134 0.12 -0.51 7.93
CA LEU A 134 -0.73 -0.49 9.12
C LEU A 134 -2.13 -1.01 8.81
N VAL A 135 -2.69 -1.84 9.69
CA VAL A 135 -4.04 -2.37 9.55
C VAL A 135 -4.88 -1.93 10.74
N TYR A 136 -6.01 -1.28 10.49
CA TYR A 136 -6.94 -0.80 11.51
C TYR A 136 -8.30 -1.49 11.37
N ASP A 137 -8.96 -1.79 12.48
CA ASP A 137 -10.35 -2.23 12.45
C ASP A 137 -11.32 -1.07 12.10
N HIS A 138 -12.62 -1.38 12.03
CA HIS A 138 -13.65 -0.40 11.72
C HIS A 138 -13.82 0.69 12.80
N GLU A 139 -13.45 0.40 14.04
CA GLU A 139 -13.45 1.35 15.16
C GLU A 139 -12.21 2.26 15.15
N GLY A 140 -11.21 1.95 14.32
CA GLY A 140 -9.95 2.68 14.19
C GLY A 140 -8.84 2.17 15.12
N SER A 141 -9.00 1.00 15.73
CA SER A 141 -7.95 0.39 16.55
C SER A 141 -6.93 -0.33 15.68
N LEU A 142 -5.64 -0.16 16.00
CA LEU A 142 -4.56 -0.80 15.26
C LEU A 142 -4.50 -2.32 15.53
N LEU A 143 -4.66 -3.10 14.46
CA LEU A 143 -4.47 -4.55 14.45
C LEU A 143 -2.99 -4.89 14.23
N ARG A 144 -2.18 -4.74 15.28
CA ARG A 144 -0.72 -5.00 15.22
C ARG A 144 -0.39 -6.38 14.64
N GLY A 145 -1.12 -7.43 15.04
CA GLY A 145 -0.92 -8.79 14.54
C GLY A 145 -1.19 -8.98 13.04
N ARG A 146 -1.94 -8.06 12.42
CA ARG A 146 -2.25 -8.04 10.99
C ARG A 146 -1.41 -7.00 10.22
N SER A 147 -0.64 -6.16 10.90
CA SER A 147 0.20 -5.11 10.30
C SER A 147 1.60 -5.60 9.94
N LEU A 148 2.29 -4.92 9.01
CA LEU A 148 3.75 -5.01 8.85
C LEU A 148 4.37 -3.87 9.65
N ILE A 149 5.17 -4.21 10.65
CA ILE A 149 5.84 -3.23 11.49
C ILE A 149 7.29 -3.70 11.62
N PRO A 150 8.28 -2.94 11.11
CA PRO A 150 9.68 -3.28 11.23
C PRO A 150 10.08 -3.41 12.70
N GLY A 151 10.96 -4.38 13.02
CA GLY A 151 11.50 -4.56 14.36
C GLY A 151 12.39 -3.38 14.77
N GLY A 152 11.79 -2.35 15.36
CA GLY A 152 12.48 -1.11 15.73
C GLY A 152 11.59 0.14 15.69
N VAL A 153 10.37 0.05 15.14
CA VAL A 153 9.40 1.14 15.17
C VAL A 153 8.58 1.06 16.46
N GLU A 154 8.82 1.98 17.40
CA GLU A 154 7.86 2.27 18.47
C GLU A 154 6.74 3.14 17.86
N LEU A 155 5.52 2.59 17.84
CA LEU A 155 4.27 3.30 17.51
C LEU A 155 3.66 3.90 18.78
#